data_AF-A0A726DM05-F1
#
_entry.id   AF-A0A726DM05-F1
#
_cell.length_a   1.000
_cell.length_b   1.000
_cell.length_c   1.000
_cell.angle_alpha   90.00
_cell.angle_beta   90.00
_cell.angle_gamma   90.00
#
_symmetry.space_group_name_H-M   'P 1'
#
loop_
_entity.id
_entity.type
_entity.pdbx_description
1 polymer ?
#
loop_
_entity_poly.entity_id
_entity_poly.type
_entity_poly.pdbx_seq_one_letter_code
_entity_poly.pdbx_strand_id
1 'polypeptide(L)'
;MSYLSKVNFLGITLLPFSEQQLYKFITSWFKNNDVILGERVIESIKGKEIAEIVKTPLLATLLCDLAEKGIDIPRSESEIFTKRLELFCGVYDTYKAIRRTTLSQSILQKAAIKIAYALHSRNLRSGTKSDIIKFIANDSSFNYDNETCSTAVGELIDPCNMLVHDAISGTYSFGHLRYQEHLASLELLQNRSIEIVPYLKNDWWRGT
;
A
#
# COMPACT_ATOMS: atom_id res chain seq x y z
N MET A 1 -35.71 -15.07 16.97
CA MET A 1 -36.51 -14.14 16.14
C MET A 1 -35.61 -13.00 15.71
N SER A 2 -35.09 -13.04 14.48
CA SER A 2 -34.10 -12.07 14.00
C SER A 2 -34.79 -10.80 13.53
N TYR A 3 -34.71 -9.72 14.31
CA TYR A 3 -35.26 -8.40 13.96
C TYR A 3 -34.57 -7.80 12.72
N LEU A 4 -33.42 -8.32 12.30
CA LEU A 4 -32.68 -7.90 11.11
C LEU A 4 -33.46 -8.08 9.81
N SER A 5 -34.35 -9.09 9.71
CA SER A 5 -35.15 -9.33 8.50
C SER A 5 -36.31 -8.34 8.32
N LYS A 6 -36.57 -7.48 9.31
CA LYS A 6 -37.62 -6.44 9.26
C LYS A 6 -37.08 -5.04 8.96
N VAL A 7 -35.75 -4.87 8.94
CA VAL A 7 -35.12 -3.60 8.61
C VAL A 7 -34.83 -3.61 7.11
N ASN A 8 -35.50 -2.72 6.36
CA ASN A 8 -35.23 -2.56 4.95
C ASN A 8 -33.92 -1.77 4.81
N PHE A 9 -32.81 -2.46 4.57
CA PHE A 9 -31.52 -1.81 4.34
C PHE A 9 -31.46 -1.30 2.90
N LEU A 10 -31.26 0.00 2.74
CA LEU A 10 -30.90 0.57 1.45
C LEU A 10 -29.46 0.15 1.13
N GLY A 11 -29.31 -0.82 0.23
CA GLY A 11 -28.00 -1.24 -0.29
C GLY A 11 -27.46 -0.17 -1.25
N ILE A 12 -26.44 0.57 -0.82
CA ILE A 12 -25.70 1.49 -1.67
C ILE A 12 -24.38 0.83 -2.03
N THR A 13 -24.09 0.70 -3.33
CA THR A 13 -22.81 0.19 -3.82
C THR A 13 -22.06 1.33 -4.49
N LEU A 14 -20.81 1.55 -4.07
CA LEU A 14 -19.92 2.48 -4.75
C LEU A 14 -19.31 1.78 -5.96
N LEU A 15 -19.61 2.26 -7.17
CA LEU A 15 -19.02 1.74 -8.39
C LEU A 15 -17.64 2.36 -8.64
N PRO A 16 -16.74 1.66 -9.36
CA PRO A 16 -15.52 2.25 -9.89
C PRO A 16 -15.83 3.45 -10.77
N PHE A 17 -14.83 4.33 -10.98
CA PHE A 17 -14.96 5.43 -11.91
C PHE A 17 -15.27 4.93 -13.32
N SER A 18 -16.19 5.61 -13.99
CA SER A 18 -16.24 5.57 -15.45
C SER A 18 -14.96 6.17 -16.02
N GLU A 19 -14.64 5.87 -17.28
CA GLU A 19 -13.48 6.47 -17.97
C GLU A 19 -13.51 8.01 -17.90
N GLN A 20 -14.69 8.61 -18.11
CA GLN A 20 -14.88 10.06 -18.02
C GLN A 20 -14.61 10.60 -16.60
N GLN A 21 -15.03 9.87 -15.57
CA GLN A 21 -14.76 10.24 -14.17
C GLN A 21 -13.27 10.12 -13.85
N LEU A 22 -12.60 9.07 -14.32
CA LEU A 22 -11.16 8.88 -14.15
C LEU A 22 -10.37 10.02 -14.81
N TYR A 23 -10.69 10.38 -16.06
CA TYR A 23 -10.01 11.48 -16.73
C TYR A 23 -10.29 12.83 -16.08
N LYS A 24 -11.51 13.04 -15.59
CA LYS A 24 -11.85 14.22 -14.80
C LYS A 24 -11.06 14.26 -13.49
N PHE A 25 -10.88 13.12 -12.83
CA PHE A 25 -10.06 13.00 -11.63
C PHE A 25 -8.60 13.39 -11.92
N ILE A 26 -7.98 12.77 -12.93
CA ILE A 26 -6.58 13.04 -13.32
C ILE A 26 -6.40 14.51 -13.71
N THR A 27 -7.24 15.05 -14.59
CA THR A 27 -7.16 16.48 -14.96
C THR A 27 -7.31 17.41 -13.76
N SER A 28 -8.19 17.07 -12.80
CA SER A 28 -8.39 17.87 -11.59
C SER A 28 -7.18 17.80 -10.65
N TRP A 29 -6.54 16.64 -10.52
CA TRP A 29 -5.32 16.45 -9.73
C TRP A 29 -4.19 17.38 -10.20
N PHE A 30 -3.98 17.42 -11.52
CA PHE A 30 -2.86 18.14 -12.13
C PHE A 30 -3.14 19.61 -12.46
N LYS A 31 -4.40 20.07 -12.30
CA LYS A 31 -4.88 21.38 -12.77
C LYS A 31 -4.03 22.58 -12.33
N ASN A 32 -3.54 22.57 -11.09
CA ASN A 32 -2.81 23.69 -10.49
C ASN A 32 -1.29 23.49 -10.46
N ASN A 33 -0.80 22.35 -10.96
CA ASN A 33 0.61 21.96 -10.83
C ASN A 33 1.24 21.77 -12.22
N ASP A 34 0.82 20.74 -12.95
CA ASP A 34 1.38 20.39 -14.27
C ASP A 34 0.32 19.78 -15.18
N VAL A 35 -0.41 20.66 -15.88
CA VAL A 35 -1.50 20.27 -16.80
C VAL A 35 -0.99 19.34 -17.91
N ILE A 36 0.22 19.57 -18.42
CA ILE A 36 0.83 18.77 -19.50
C ILE A 36 1.11 17.35 -19.00
N LEU A 37 1.61 17.20 -17.78
CA LEU A 37 1.78 15.88 -17.16
C LEU A 37 0.43 15.17 -17.01
N GLY A 38 -0.63 15.86 -16.61
CA GLY A 38 -1.97 15.30 -16.54
C GLY A 38 -2.47 14.76 -17.88
N GLU A 39 -2.25 15.50 -18.97
CA GLU A 39 -2.57 15.05 -20.33
C GLU A 39 -1.76 13.81 -20.73
N ARG A 40 -0.45 13.79 -20.46
CA ARG A 40 0.43 12.64 -20.71
C ARG A 40 0.01 11.40 -19.91
N VAL A 41 -0.40 11.56 -18.66
CA VAL A 41 -0.93 10.46 -17.83
C VAL A 41 -2.19 9.89 -18.46
N ILE A 42 -3.09 10.73 -18.98
CA ILE A 42 -4.29 10.24 -19.68
C ILE A 42 -3.91 9.50 -20.96
N GLU A 43 -3.07 10.08 -21.82
CA GLU A 43 -2.65 9.46 -23.08
C GLU A 43 -1.97 8.11 -22.88
N SER A 44 -1.15 7.99 -21.84
CA SER A 44 -0.41 6.78 -21.54
C SER A 44 -1.27 5.64 -20.99
N ILE A 45 -2.47 5.90 -20.45
CA ILE A 45 -3.40 4.85 -20.01
C ILE A 45 -4.54 4.61 -21.01
N LYS A 46 -4.88 5.60 -21.84
CA LYS A 46 -6.01 5.56 -22.77
C LYS A 46 -5.94 4.34 -23.71
N GLY A 47 -7.03 3.57 -23.74
CA GLY A 47 -7.16 2.37 -24.58
C GLY A 47 -6.28 1.18 -24.14
N LYS A 48 -5.67 1.24 -22.95
CA LYS A 48 -4.84 0.15 -22.40
C LYS A 48 -5.51 -0.49 -21.19
N GLU A 49 -5.12 -1.73 -20.88
CA GLU A 49 -5.65 -2.49 -19.73
C GLU A 49 -5.47 -1.76 -18.38
N ILE A 50 -4.40 -0.98 -18.24
CA ILE A 50 -4.15 -0.19 -17.02
C ILE A 50 -5.27 0.81 -16.72
N ALA A 51 -5.99 1.32 -17.73
CA ALA A 51 -7.12 2.23 -17.52
C ALA A 51 -8.28 1.55 -16.78
N GLU A 52 -8.48 0.25 -16.93
CA GLU A 52 -9.48 -0.52 -16.17
C GLU A 52 -9.03 -0.76 -14.72
N ILE A 53 -7.73 -0.96 -14.51
CA ILE A 53 -7.13 -1.17 -13.19
C ILE A 53 -7.26 0.09 -12.33
N VAL A 54 -6.96 1.27 -12.88
CA VAL A 54 -6.91 2.52 -12.10
C VAL A 54 -8.27 3.19 -11.91
N LYS A 55 -9.39 2.47 -12.09
CA LYS A 55 -10.75 3.01 -11.90
C LYS A 55 -11.16 3.20 -10.44
N THR A 56 -10.42 2.64 -9.49
CA THR A 56 -10.70 2.90 -8.08
C THR A 56 -10.02 4.21 -7.65
N PRO A 57 -10.65 5.03 -6.78
CA PRO A 57 -10.04 6.26 -6.29
C PRO A 57 -8.62 6.06 -5.74
N LEU A 58 -8.39 4.96 -5.02
CA LEU A 58 -7.07 4.61 -4.50
C LEU A 58 -6.03 4.47 -5.61
N LEU A 59 -6.31 3.64 -6.62
CA LEU A 59 -5.34 3.37 -7.69
C LEU A 59 -5.15 4.59 -8.60
N ALA A 60 -6.21 5.38 -8.83
CA ALA A 60 -6.11 6.65 -9.53
C ALA A 60 -5.18 7.63 -8.79
N THR A 61 -5.33 7.77 -7.47
CA THR A 61 -4.45 8.59 -6.63
C THR A 61 -3.00 8.13 -6.71
N LEU A 62 -2.75 6.81 -6.62
CA LEU A 62 -1.38 6.27 -6.69
C LEU A 62 -0.75 6.48 -8.07
N LEU A 63 -1.51 6.33 -9.15
CA LEU A 63 -1.04 6.62 -10.50
C LEU A 63 -0.61 8.09 -10.62
N CYS A 64 -1.44 9.02 -10.13
CA CYS A 64 -1.14 10.45 -10.15
C CYS A 64 0.11 10.79 -9.31
N ASP A 65 0.20 10.27 -8.09
CA ASP A 65 1.34 10.52 -7.20
C ASP A 65 2.65 9.97 -7.82
N LEU A 66 2.65 8.75 -8.36
CA LEU A 66 3.81 8.18 -9.05
C LEU A 66 4.25 9.06 -10.24
N ALA A 67 3.29 9.51 -11.06
CA ALA A 67 3.57 10.39 -12.19
C ALA A 67 4.17 11.73 -11.75
N GLU A 68 3.66 12.35 -10.68
CA GLU A 68 4.24 13.58 -10.11
C GLU A 68 5.68 13.41 -9.62
N LYS A 69 6.07 12.19 -9.22
CA LYS A 69 7.46 11.88 -8.87
C LYS A 69 8.33 11.52 -10.07
N GLY A 70 7.80 11.59 -11.30
CA GLY A 70 8.51 11.25 -12.52
C GLY A 70 8.70 9.74 -12.73
N ILE A 71 7.87 8.92 -12.07
CA ILE A 71 7.94 7.46 -12.18
C ILE A 71 7.09 7.01 -13.37
N ASP A 72 7.65 6.12 -14.20
CA ASP A 72 6.94 5.54 -15.34
C ASP A 72 5.64 4.85 -14.93
N ILE A 73 4.64 5.01 -15.77
CA ILE A 73 3.28 4.52 -15.52
C ILE A 73 3.26 2.99 -15.47
N PRO A 74 2.85 2.41 -14.34
CA PRO A 74 2.79 0.96 -14.17
C PRO A 74 1.86 0.26 -15.16
N ARG A 75 2.08 -1.04 -15.36
CA ARG A 75 1.28 -1.90 -16.25
C ARG A 75 0.27 -2.76 -15.50
N SER A 76 0.40 -2.89 -14.18
CA SER A 76 -0.47 -3.72 -13.35
C SER A 76 -0.73 -3.11 -11.96
N GLU A 77 -1.77 -3.55 -11.26
CA GLU A 77 -2.05 -3.17 -9.87
C GLU A 77 -0.88 -3.51 -8.94
N SER A 78 -0.30 -4.71 -9.10
CA SER A 78 0.87 -5.14 -8.33
C SER A 78 2.05 -4.20 -8.55
N GLU A 79 2.31 -3.79 -9.79
CA GLU A 79 3.39 -2.86 -10.09
C GLU A 79 3.14 -1.47 -9.49
N ILE A 80 1.89 -0.98 -9.48
CA ILE A 80 1.54 0.28 -8.80
C ILE A 80 1.95 0.23 -7.31
N PHE A 81 1.55 -0.84 -6.60
CA PHE A 81 1.89 -0.95 -5.19
C PHE A 81 3.37 -1.20 -4.93
N THR A 82 4.06 -1.95 -5.80
CA THR A 82 5.51 -2.16 -5.70
C THR A 82 6.26 -0.83 -5.92
N LYS A 83 5.89 -0.04 -6.94
CA LYS A 83 6.50 1.28 -7.15
C LYS A 83 6.20 2.26 -6.01
N ARG A 84 5.03 2.15 -5.38
CA ARG A 84 4.71 2.91 -4.16
C ARG A 84 5.63 2.55 -2.99
N LEU A 85 5.88 1.25 -2.78
CA LEU A 85 6.82 0.77 -1.77
C LEU A 85 8.24 1.32 -2.03
N GLU A 86 8.70 1.22 -3.27
CA GLU A 86 9.97 1.76 -3.72
C GLU A 86 10.09 3.26 -3.47
N LEU A 87 9.04 4.02 -3.82
CA LEU A 87 8.97 5.45 -3.60
C LEU A 87 9.09 5.83 -2.12
N PHE A 88 8.29 5.21 -1.25
CA PHE A 88 8.29 5.56 0.17
C PHE A 88 9.56 5.12 0.90
N CYS A 89 10.20 4.03 0.49
CA CYS A 89 11.48 3.62 1.05
C CYS A 89 12.70 4.37 0.47
N GLY A 90 12.48 5.37 -0.39
CA GLY A 90 13.52 6.29 -0.83
C GLY A 90 14.31 5.85 -2.08
N VAL A 91 13.79 4.93 -2.91
CA VAL A 91 14.41 4.59 -4.22
C VAL A 91 14.74 5.85 -5.01
N TYR A 92 13.79 6.79 -5.02
CA TYR A 92 13.88 8.00 -5.84
C TYR A 92 14.43 9.22 -5.08
N ASP A 93 14.74 9.08 -3.78
CA ASP A 93 15.38 10.13 -2.98
C ASP A 93 16.88 10.24 -3.26
N THR A 94 17.50 9.11 -3.63
CA THR A 94 18.92 9.06 -4.04
C THR A 94 19.21 9.98 -5.23
N TYR A 95 18.24 10.16 -6.14
CA TYR A 95 18.35 11.08 -7.28
C TYR A 95 18.32 12.57 -6.88
N LYS A 96 17.86 12.90 -5.67
CA LYS A 96 17.72 14.28 -5.17
C LYS A 96 18.77 14.66 -4.12
N ALA A 97 19.71 13.77 -3.78
CA ALA A 97 20.72 13.95 -2.73
C ALA A 97 20.16 14.28 -1.33
N ILE A 98 18.88 13.94 -1.07
CA ILE A 98 18.24 14.13 0.23
C ILE A 98 18.14 12.77 0.90
N ARG A 99 18.86 12.56 2.01
CA ARG A 99 18.76 11.32 2.79
C ARG A 99 17.87 11.56 4.01
N ARG A 100 16.62 11.11 3.94
CA ARG A 100 15.63 11.25 5.03
C ARG A 100 15.69 10.09 6.03
N THR A 101 16.15 8.93 5.57
CA THR A 101 16.24 7.69 6.35
C THR A 101 17.69 7.35 6.71
N THR A 102 17.87 6.86 7.92
CA THR A 102 19.13 6.30 8.40
C THR A 102 19.33 4.90 7.85
N LEU A 103 18.28 4.07 7.83
CA LEU A 103 18.33 2.70 7.32
C LEU A 103 18.37 2.67 5.79
N SER A 104 18.93 1.59 5.24
CA SER A 104 18.90 1.38 3.80
C SER A 104 17.47 1.10 3.33
N GLN A 105 17.19 1.50 2.09
CA GLN A 105 15.94 1.19 1.40
C GLN A 105 15.60 -0.30 1.47
N SER A 106 16.57 -1.20 1.29
CA SER A 106 16.36 -2.64 1.36
C SER A 106 15.88 -3.12 2.73
N ILE A 107 16.39 -2.53 3.82
CA ILE A 107 15.94 -2.84 5.18
C ILE A 107 14.51 -2.38 5.38
N LEU A 108 14.18 -1.15 4.96
CA LEU A 108 12.84 -0.58 5.10
C LEU A 108 11.79 -1.34 4.29
N GLN A 109 12.10 -1.71 3.05
CA GLN A 109 11.22 -2.53 2.23
C GLN A 109 10.96 -3.88 2.88
N LYS A 110 12.03 -4.54 3.34
CA LYS A 110 11.92 -5.83 4.03
C LYS A 110 11.09 -5.70 5.30
N ALA A 111 11.32 -4.66 6.11
CA ALA A 111 10.54 -4.39 7.32
C ALA A 111 9.05 -4.20 7.00
N ALA A 112 8.71 -3.39 5.99
CA ALA A 112 7.33 -3.16 5.58
C ALA A 112 6.63 -4.47 5.15
N ILE A 113 7.30 -5.29 4.35
CA ILE A 113 6.80 -6.61 3.90
C ILE A 113 6.54 -7.52 5.11
N LYS A 114 7.50 -7.61 6.04
CA LYS A 114 7.38 -8.43 7.27
C LYS A 114 6.25 -7.96 8.17
N ILE A 115 6.13 -6.65 8.39
CA ILE A 115 5.06 -6.07 9.22
C ILE A 115 3.69 -6.36 8.59
N ALA A 116 3.55 -6.15 7.28
CA ALA A 116 2.31 -6.41 6.56
C ALA A 116 1.89 -7.87 6.66
N TYR A 117 2.82 -8.80 6.42
CA TYR A 117 2.55 -10.22 6.58
C TYR A 117 2.23 -10.59 8.03
N ALA A 118 2.96 -10.06 9.02
CA ALA A 118 2.72 -10.36 10.43
C ALA A 118 1.33 -9.90 10.89
N LEU A 119 0.88 -8.71 10.46
CA LEU A 119 -0.47 -8.23 10.71
C LEU A 119 -1.51 -9.09 9.96
N HIS A 120 -1.28 -9.34 8.68
CA HIS A 120 -2.25 -10.02 7.83
C HIS A 120 -2.45 -11.48 8.21
N SER A 121 -1.38 -12.22 8.54
CA SER A 121 -1.45 -13.60 9.05
C SER A 121 -2.17 -13.74 10.38
N ARG A 122 -2.29 -12.64 11.14
CA ARG A 122 -3.05 -12.58 12.40
C ARG A 122 -4.47 -12.04 12.22
N ASN A 123 -4.92 -11.83 10.98
CA ASN A 123 -6.19 -11.18 10.64
C ASN A 123 -6.33 -9.77 11.25
N LEU A 124 -5.21 -9.05 11.39
CA LEU A 124 -5.16 -7.69 11.94
C LEU A 124 -4.99 -6.66 10.82
N ARG A 125 -5.75 -5.56 10.88
CA ARG A 125 -5.57 -4.38 10.02
C ARG A 125 -4.52 -3.40 10.56
N SER A 126 -4.32 -3.43 11.87
CA SER A 126 -3.44 -2.51 12.59
C SER A 126 -2.88 -3.17 13.84
N GLY A 127 -1.83 -2.58 14.40
CA GLY A 127 -1.23 -3.00 15.66
C GLY A 127 -0.64 -1.83 16.42
N THR A 128 -0.39 -1.99 17.72
CA THR A 128 0.34 -0.96 18.48
C THR A 128 1.78 -0.89 17.97
N LYS A 129 2.45 0.26 18.15
CA LYS A 129 3.87 0.40 17.78
C LYS A 129 4.74 -0.68 18.45
N SER A 130 4.47 -0.97 19.73
CA SER A 130 5.21 -2.01 20.47
C SER A 130 5.01 -3.39 19.87
N ASP A 131 3.78 -3.75 19.49
CA ASP A 131 3.50 -5.06 18.90
C ASP A 131 4.12 -5.21 17.52
N ILE A 132 4.06 -4.16 16.70
CA ILE A 132 4.69 -4.15 15.37
C ILE A 132 6.21 -4.35 15.48
N ILE A 133 6.87 -3.66 16.42
CA ILE A 133 8.31 -3.85 16.67
C ILE A 133 8.58 -5.30 17.11
N LYS A 134 7.77 -5.85 18.02
CA LYS A 134 7.91 -7.24 18.47
C LYS A 134 7.70 -8.24 17.34
N PHE A 135 6.81 -7.96 16.39
CA PHE A 135 6.56 -8.86 15.26
C PHE A 135 7.81 -9.03 14.40
N ILE A 136 8.47 -7.94 14.03
CA ILE A 136 9.68 -8.02 13.21
C ILE A 136 10.91 -8.46 14.02
N ALA A 137 11.02 -8.07 15.29
CA ALA A 137 12.13 -8.49 16.14
C ALA A 137 12.13 -10.00 16.42
N ASN A 138 10.95 -10.64 16.41
CA ASN A 138 10.81 -12.08 16.59
C ASN A 138 10.76 -12.85 15.25
N ASP A 139 10.85 -12.16 14.10
CA ASP A 139 10.86 -12.81 12.80
C ASP A 139 12.28 -13.30 12.48
N SER A 140 12.46 -14.62 12.45
CA SER A 140 13.77 -15.26 12.23
C SER A 140 14.42 -14.91 10.89
N SER A 141 13.63 -14.47 9.91
CA SER A 141 14.11 -14.07 8.59
C SER A 141 14.36 -12.55 8.49
N PHE A 142 13.95 -11.77 9.50
CA PHE A 142 14.32 -10.37 9.70
C PHE A 142 15.43 -10.24 10.74
N ASN A 143 16.59 -10.81 10.42
CA ASN A 143 17.75 -10.94 11.30
C ASN A 143 18.50 -9.60 11.55
N TYR A 144 17.85 -8.67 12.25
CA TYR A 144 18.41 -7.39 12.70
C TYR A 144 18.20 -7.22 14.21
N ASP A 145 19.00 -6.37 14.85
CA ASP A 145 18.87 -6.10 16.28
C ASP A 145 17.61 -5.29 16.62
N ASN A 146 17.28 -5.25 17.91
CA ASN A 146 16.09 -4.55 18.41
C ASN A 146 16.11 -3.04 18.09
N GLU A 147 17.30 -2.44 18.07
CA GLU A 147 17.47 -1.03 17.72
C GLU A 147 17.09 -0.80 16.26
N THR A 148 17.63 -1.59 15.33
CA THR A 148 17.27 -1.54 13.90
C THR A 148 15.79 -1.80 13.68
N CYS A 149 15.18 -2.75 14.41
CA CYS A 149 13.74 -3.00 14.33
C CYS A 149 12.93 -1.77 14.76
N SER A 150 13.30 -1.16 15.88
CA SER A 150 12.62 0.03 16.40
C SER A 150 12.78 1.23 15.44
N THR A 151 13.98 1.42 14.90
CA THR A 151 14.29 2.46 13.89
C THR A 151 13.52 2.21 12.60
N ALA A 152 13.44 0.98 12.11
CA ALA A 152 12.68 0.65 10.90
C ALA A 152 11.19 0.98 11.05
N VAL A 153 10.58 0.62 12.19
CA VAL A 153 9.18 0.99 12.46
C VAL A 153 9.05 2.51 12.59
N GLY A 154 10.01 3.17 13.23
CA GLY A 154 10.07 4.64 13.30
C GLY A 154 10.05 5.28 11.92
N GLU A 155 10.97 4.88 11.04
CA GLU A 155 11.13 5.42 9.69
C GLU A 155 9.95 5.08 8.78
N LEU A 156 9.34 3.90 8.94
CA LEU A 156 8.11 3.54 8.23
C LEU A 156 6.91 4.40 8.63
N ILE A 157 6.88 4.91 9.86
CA ILE A 157 5.89 5.92 10.30
C ILE A 157 6.28 7.29 9.72
N ASP A 158 7.49 7.74 10.00
CA ASP A 158 8.05 9.01 9.55
C ASP A 158 9.57 8.86 9.36
N PRO A 159 10.12 9.11 8.16
CA PRO A 159 9.57 9.94 7.08
C PRO A 159 8.87 9.19 5.95
N CYS A 160 8.85 7.84 5.94
CA CYS A 160 8.30 7.08 4.82
C CYS A 160 6.78 7.20 4.67
N ASN A 161 6.06 7.57 5.74
CA ASN A 161 4.60 7.72 5.75
C ASN A 161 3.85 6.46 5.27
N MET A 162 4.42 5.27 5.54
CA MET A 162 3.82 3.98 5.19
C MET A 162 2.88 3.47 6.27
N LEU A 163 3.25 3.70 7.55
CA LEU A 163 2.45 3.33 8.71
C LEU A 163 1.72 4.56 9.26
N VAL A 164 0.41 4.61 9.05
CA VAL A 164 -0.47 5.71 9.45
C VAL A 164 -1.01 5.45 10.85
N HIS A 165 -0.87 6.43 11.73
CA HIS A 165 -1.38 6.41 13.09
C HIS A 165 -2.88 6.72 13.12
N ASP A 166 -3.66 5.86 13.78
CA ASP A 166 -5.03 6.13 14.17
C ASP A 166 -5.07 6.57 15.64
N ALA A 167 -5.37 7.85 15.86
CA ALA A 167 -5.41 8.45 17.20
C ALA A 167 -6.53 7.89 18.10
N ILE A 168 -7.58 7.30 17.53
CA ILE A 168 -8.70 6.74 18.30
C ILE A 168 -8.28 5.40 18.90
N SER A 169 -7.69 4.53 18.10
CA SER A 169 -7.26 3.20 18.53
C SER A 169 -5.84 3.16 19.13
N GLY A 170 -5.03 4.19 18.88
CA GLY A 170 -3.59 4.18 19.25
C GLY A 170 -2.78 3.16 18.44
N THR A 171 -3.27 2.76 17.27
CA THR A 171 -2.65 1.74 16.43
C THR A 171 -2.12 2.32 15.12
N TYR A 172 -1.28 1.55 14.44
CA TYR A 172 -0.68 1.88 13.16
C TYR A 172 -1.10 0.86 12.10
N SER A 173 -1.39 1.33 10.89
CA SER A 173 -1.79 0.52 9.75
C SER A 173 -1.14 1.02 8.46
N PHE A 174 -1.22 0.24 7.38
CA PHE A 174 -0.73 0.69 6.05
C PHE A 174 -1.65 1.70 5.35
N GLY A 175 -2.60 2.30 6.08
CA GLY A 175 -3.61 3.22 5.57
C GLY A 175 -4.72 2.56 4.74
N HIS A 176 -4.40 1.53 3.95
CA HIS A 176 -5.37 0.77 3.17
C HIS A 176 -5.07 -0.74 3.19
N LEU A 177 -6.11 -1.56 3.37
CA LEU A 177 -5.97 -3.02 3.46
C LEU A 177 -5.36 -3.63 2.19
N ARG A 178 -5.78 -3.18 0.99
CA ARG A 178 -5.18 -3.61 -0.30
C ARG A 178 -3.65 -3.47 -0.33
N TYR A 179 -3.11 -2.44 0.32
CA TYR A 179 -1.66 -2.26 0.36
C TYR A 179 -0.99 -3.26 1.30
N GLN A 180 -1.61 -3.52 2.46
CA GLN A 180 -1.17 -4.60 3.35
C GLN A 180 -1.26 -5.98 2.68
N GLU A 181 -2.33 -6.26 1.92
CA GLU A 181 -2.49 -7.50 1.14
C GLU A 181 -1.37 -7.66 0.11
N HIS A 182 -1.08 -6.60 -0.65
CA HIS A 182 0.02 -6.61 -1.61
C HIS A 182 1.36 -6.91 -0.93
N LEU A 183 1.70 -6.20 0.15
CA LEU A 183 2.96 -6.42 0.87
C LEU A 183 3.04 -7.82 1.49
N ALA A 184 1.93 -8.35 2.02
CA ALA A 184 1.87 -9.72 2.52
C ALA A 184 2.06 -10.76 1.39
N SER A 185 1.55 -10.47 0.19
CA SER A 185 1.77 -11.33 -0.98
C SER A 185 3.25 -11.39 -1.41
N LEU A 186 3.99 -10.28 -1.25
CA LEU A 186 5.43 -10.25 -1.50
C LEU A 186 6.18 -11.16 -0.53
N GLU A 187 5.77 -11.22 0.73
CA GLU A 187 6.35 -12.15 1.71
C GLU A 187 6.11 -13.61 1.30
N LEU A 188 4.88 -13.96 0.92
CA LEU A 188 4.56 -15.31 0.43
C LEU A 188 5.36 -15.69 -0.82
N LEU A 189 5.63 -14.73 -1.71
CA LEU A 189 6.42 -14.95 -2.91
C LEU A 189 7.90 -15.18 -2.60
N GLN A 190 8.45 -14.43 -1.64
CA GLN A 190 9.88 -14.47 -1.29
C GLN A 190 10.23 -15.61 -0.33
N ASN A 191 9.31 -15.94 0.58
CA ASN A 191 9.54 -16.92 1.64
C ASN A 191 8.84 -18.25 1.34
N ARG A 192 9.56 -19.13 0.64
CA ARG A 192 9.09 -20.47 0.25
C ARG A 192 8.82 -21.43 1.42
N SER A 193 9.20 -21.07 2.65
CA SER A 193 8.89 -21.89 3.83
C SER A 193 7.45 -21.73 4.31
N ILE A 194 6.73 -20.73 3.82
CA ILE A 194 5.33 -20.49 4.19
C ILE A 194 4.43 -21.35 3.30
N GLU A 195 3.65 -22.23 3.92
CA GLU A 195 2.61 -22.97 3.22
C GLU A 195 1.41 -22.06 2.91
N ILE A 196 1.05 -21.93 1.63
CA ILE A 196 -0.08 -21.10 1.20
C ILE A 196 -1.43 -21.80 1.32
N VAL A 197 -1.44 -23.14 1.30
CA VAL A 197 -2.67 -23.97 1.29
C VAL A 197 -3.63 -23.63 2.44
N PRO A 198 -3.17 -23.40 3.69
CA PRO A 198 -4.05 -23.01 4.79
C PRO A 198 -4.80 -21.69 4.55
N TYR A 199 -4.20 -20.75 3.81
CA TYR A 199 -4.77 -19.43 3.56
C TYR A 199 -5.86 -19.44 2.49
N LEU A 200 -5.84 -20.39 1.54
CA LEU A 200 -6.80 -20.46 0.43
C LEU A 200 -8.25 -20.60 0.88
N LYS A 201 -8.50 -21.13 2.08
CA LYS A 201 -9.84 -21.33 2.64
C LYS A 201 -10.32 -20.15 3.49
N ASN A 202 -9.44 -19.18 3.77
CA ASN A 202 -9.75 -18.06 4.65
C ASN A 202 -10.20 -16.85 3.80
N ASP A 203 -11.44 -16.39 4.03
CA ASP A 203 -12.02 -15.23 3.33
C ASP A 203 -11.17 -13.96 3.47
N TRP A 204 -10.43 -13.82 4.59
CA TRP A 204 -9.50 -12.72 4.81
C TRP A 204 -8.39 -12.63 3.76
N TRP A 205 -7.98 -13.76 3.18
CA TRP A 205 -6.89 -13.87 2.21
C TRP A 205 -7.36 -13.90 0.76
N ARG A 206 -8.67 -13.82 0.50
CA ARG A 206 -9.20 -13.88 -0.89
C ARG A 206 -8.84 -12.66 -1.72
N GLY A 207 -8.50 -11.54 -1.08
CA GLY A 207 -8.37 -10.24 -1.72
C GLY A 207 -9.75 -9.71 -2.14
N THR A 208 -10.02 -8.46 -1.83
CA THR A 208 -11.26 -7.77 -2.25
C THR A 208 -11.08 -7.00 -3.54
#